data_AF-A0A6G9SDI8-F1
#
_entry.id   AF-A0A6G9SDI8-F1
#
_cell.length_a   1.000
_cell.length_b   1.000
_cell.length_c   1.000
_cell.angle_alpha   90.00
_cell.angle_beta   90.00
_cell.angle_gamma   90.00
#
_symmetry.space_group_name_H-M   'P 1'
#
loop_
_entity.id
_entity.type
_entity.pdbx_description
1 polymer ?
#
loop_
_entity_poly.entity_id
_entity_poly.type
_entity_poly.pdbx_seq_one_letter_code
_entity_poly.pdbx_strand_id
1 'polypeptide(L)'
;MAHYWNPKFIALYILFMVILNFMFRVDWNDLAKLYRTEEPPPANISRFEHGHVGLVYYKGTLNVGVTPQGLYLSIVAVFRFGLPALLIPWGAIRRIEPANQLFVQRFRLYLAKPDVKIILRKEALEPARKYLAAQGIEWI
;
A
#
# COMPACT_ATOMS: atom_id res chain seq x y z
N MET A 1 -24.90 30.71 -22.75
CA MET A 1 -24.43 31.29 -21.47
C MET A 1 -23.09 30.63 -21.15
N ALA A 2 -21.98 31.26 -21.53
CA ALA A 2 -20.65 30.68 -21.33
C ALA A 2 -20.30 30.73 -19.83
N HIS A 3 -20.19 29.56 -19.20
CA HIS A 3 -19.73 29.45 -17.82
C HIS A 3 -18.23 29.75 -17.81
N TYR A 4 -17.86 31.02 -17.63
CA TYR A 4 -16.47 31.44 -17.48
C TYR A 4 -15.95 30.89 -16.15
N TRP A 5 -15.18 29.80 -16.21
CA TRP A 5 -14.41 29.35 -15.05
C TRP A 5 -13.44 30.46 -14.66
N ASN A 6 -13.59 30.98 -13.44
CA ASN A 6 -12.68 31.99 -12.91
C ASN A 6 -11.26 31.38 -12.83
N PRO A 7 -10.24 31.95 -13.49
CA PRO A 7 -8.90 31.40 -13.51
C PRO A 7 -8.29 31.28 -12.10
N LYS A 8 -8.73 32.11 -11.14
CA LYS A 8 -8.32 31.99 -9.73
C LYS A 8 -8.86 30.71 -9.09
N PHE A 9 -10.09 30.30 -9.41
CA PHE A 9 -10.65 29.03 -8.94
C PHE A 9 -9.93 27.84 -9.58
N ILE A 10 -9.60 27.90 -10.87
CA ILE A 10 -8.77 26.88 -11.52
C ILE A 10 -7.41 26.75 -10.82
N ALA A 11 -6.72 27.88 -10.61
CA ALA A 11 -5.40 27.89 -9.98
C ALA A 11 -5.45 27.35 -8.54
N LEU A 12 -6.45 27.76 -7.74
CA LEU A 12 -6.63 27.24 -6.38
C LEU A 12 -6.95 25.75 -6.38
N TYR A 13 -7.78 25.28 -7.31
CA TYR A 13 -8.08 23.86 -7.46
C TYR A 13 -6.84 23.04 -7.83
N ILE A 14 -6.03 23.52 -8.78
CA ILE A 14 -4.76 22.88 -9.15
C ILE A 14 -3.81 22.85 -7.95
N LEU A 15 -3.65 23.96 -7.23
CA LEU A 15 -2.81 24.03 -6.03
C LEU A 15 -3.25 23.02 -4.96
N PHE A 16 -4.57 22.95 -4.71
CA PHE A 16 -5.15 21.99 -3.79
C PHE A 16 -4.87 20.54 -4.22
N MET A 17 -5.03 20.23 -5.51
CA MET A 17 -4.70 18.91 -6.07
C MET A 17 -3.21 18.56 -5.92
N VAL A 18 -2.31 19.52 -6.12
CA VAL A 18 -0.86 19.33 -5.92
C VAL A 18 -0.55 19.03 -4.46
N ILE A 19 -1.12 19.79 -3.51
CA ILE A 19 -0.91 19.57 -2.07
C ILE A 19 -1.40 18.17 -1.66
N LEU A 20 -2.61 17.79 -2.06
CA LEU A 20 -3.14 16.46 -1.79
C LEU A 20 -2.25 15.37 -2.38
N ASN A 21 -1.77 15.56 -3.61
CA ASN A 21 -0.90 14.60 -4.26
C ASN A 21 0.43 14.40 -3.51
N PHE A 22 1.04 15.46 -2.98
CA PHE A 22 2.24 15.35 -2.15
C PHE A 22 1.94 14.69 -0.80
N MET A 23 0.85 15.07 -0.15
CA MET A 23 0.47 14.53 1.16
C MET A 23 0.20 13.02 1.10
N PHE A 24 -0.48 12.55 0.06
CA PHE A 24 -0.78 11.13 -0.13
C PHE A 24 0.44 10.28 -0.51
N ARG A 25 1.57 10.89 -0.87
CA ARG A 25 2.82 10.17 -1.17
C ARG A 25 3.72 10.00 0.05
N VAL A 26 3.46 10.70 1.16
CA VAL A 26 4.36 10.71 2.34
C VAL A 26 4.60 9.30 2.86
N ASP A 27 3.54 8.56 3.19
CA ASP A 27 3.65 7.21 3.75
C ASP A 27 4.33 6.22 2.79
N TRP A 28 4.01 6.30 1.49
CA TRP A 28 4.65 5.46 0.49
C TRP A 28 6.14 5.80 0.31
N ASN A 29 6.48 7.08 0.32
CA ASN A 29 7.86 7.54 0.22
C ASN A 29 8.67 7.13 1.45
N ASP A 30 8.08 7.17 2.64
CA ASP A 30 8.74 6.71 3.86
C ASP A 30 8.99 5.21 3.83
N LEU A 31 8.05 4.42 3.31
CA LEU A 31 8.29 3.01 3.02
C LEU A 31 9.38 2.82 1.97
N ALA A 32 9.35 3.61 0.89
CA ALA A 32 10.30 3.51 -0.21
C ALA A 32 11.74 3.81 0.22
N LYS A 33 11.96 4.67 1.22
CA LYS A 33 13.30 4.93 1.77
C LYS A 33 13.94 3.67 2.37
N LEU A 34 13.14 2.74 2.90
CA LEU A 34 13.64 1.55 3.58
C LEU A 34 13.48 0.26 2.76
N TYR A 35 12.43 0.18 1.94
CA TYR A 35 11.97 -1.07 1.34
C TYR A 35 11.84 -1.00 -0.19
N ARG A 36 12.32 0.07 -0.84
CA ARG A 36 12.30 0.14 -2.31
C ARG A 36 13.06 -1.06 -2.90
N THR A 37 12.46 -1.67 -3.92
CA THR A 37 13.05 -2.77 -4.67
C THR A 37 13.04 -2.51 -6.17
N GLU A 38 13.99 -3.10 -6.88
CA GLU A 38 14.06 -3.20 -8.34
C GLU A 38 13.71 -4.61 -8.83
N GLU A 39 13.41 -5.53 -7.92
CA GLU A 39 13.00 -6.88 -8.25
C GLU A 39 11.70 -6.87 -9.08
N PRO A 40 11.59 -7.76 -10.08
CA PRO A 40 10.36 -7.90 -10.84
C PRO A 40 9.21 -8.39 -9.95
N PRO A 41 7.95 -8.07 -10.30
CA PRO A 41 6.79 -8.62 -9.60
C PRO A 41 6.84 -10.15 -9.51
N PRO A 42 6.54 -10.75 -8.35
CA PRO A 42 6.56 -12.20 -8.21
C PRO A 42 5.40 -12.85 -9.00
N ALA A 43 5.54 -14.14 -9.31
CA ALA A 43 4.57 -14.87 -10.12
C ALA A 43 3.17 -14.96 -9.48
N ASN A 44 3.09 -14.93 -8.14
CA ASN A 44 1.85 -15.00 -7.36
C ASN A 44 1.27 -13.62 -7.02
N ILE A 45 1.55 -12.60 -7.83
CA ILE A 45 1.05 -11.25 -7.59
C ILE A 45 -0.47 -11.17 -7.74
N SER A 46 -1.16 -10.76 -6.67
CA SER A 46 -2.55 -10.33 -6.74
C SER A 46 -2.61 -8.88 -7.21
N ARG A 47 -3.38 -8.62 -8.28
CA ARG A 47 -3.45 -7.31 -8.93
C ARG A 47 -4.79 -6.64 -8.64
N PHE A 48 -4.81 -5.31 -8.75
CA PHE A 48 -6.02 -4.49 -8.56
C PHE A 48 -6.65 -4.69 -7.17
N GLU A 49 -5.81 -4.86 -6.16
CA GLU A 49 -6.21 -5.01 -4.77
C GLU A 49 -6.71 -3.69 -4.17
N HIS A 50 -7.47 -3.87 -3.10
CA HIS A 50 -7.94 -2.80 -2.24
C HIS A 50 -7.21 -2.86 -0.91
N GLY A 51 -6.59 -1.75 -0.51
CA GLY A 51 -5.86 -1.69 0.75
C GLY A 51 -5.53 -0.29 1.21
N HIS A 52 -5.16 -0.16 2.48
CA HIS A 52 -4.58 1.08 2.99
C HIS A 52 -3.07 0.95 3.06
N VAL A 53 -2.37 2.01 2.67
CA VAL A 53 -0.96 2.21 3.00
C VAL A 53 -0.87 3.58 3.65
N GLY A 54 -0.57 3.58 4.95
CA GLY A 54 -0.67 4.75 5.81
C GLY A 54 -2.08 5.33 5.82
N LEU A 55 -2.19 6.62 5.51
CA LEU A 55 -3.46 7.35 5.45
C LEU A 55 -4.23 7.17 4.13
N VAL A 56 -3.62 6.55 3.12
CA VAL A 56 -4.18 6.48 1.77
C VAL A 56 -4.86 5.14 1.53
N TYR A 57 -6.11 5.21 1.08
CA TYR A 57 -6.83 4.05 0.57
C TYR A 57 -6.61 3.88 -0.94
N TYR A 58 -5.95 2.79 -1.31
CA TYR A 58 -5.72 2.39 -2.70
C TYR A 58 -6.86 1.49 -3.15
N LYS A 59 -7.78 2.04 -3.94
CA LYS A 59 -8.93 1.30 -4.47
C LYS A 59 -8.63 0.75 -5.86
N GLY A 60 -8.24 -0.52 -5.95
CA GLY A 60 -8.10 -1.21 -7.23
C GLY A 60 -6.82 -0.84 -7.97
N THR A 61 -5.85 -0.28 -7.26
CA THR A 61 -4.58 0.22 -7.81
C THR A 61 -3.36 -0.41 -7.16
N LEU A 62 -3.56 -1.15 -6.06
CA LEU A 62 -2.49 -1.83 -5.35
C LEU A 62 -2.28 -3.23 -5.94
N ASN A 63 -1.03 -3.65 -6.08
CA ASN A 63 -0.69 -5.04 -6.35
C ASN A 63 0.11 -5.58 -5.17
N VAL A 64 -0.21 -6.79 -4.76
CA VAL A 64 0.35 -7.45 -3.57
C VAL A 64 0.94 -8.79 -4.00
N GLY A 65 2.20 -9.02 -3.67
CA GLY A 65 2.90 -10.27 -3.94
C GLY A 65 3.54 -10.81 -2.68
N VAL A 66 3.72 -12.12 -2.62
CA VAL A 66 4.34 -12.78 -1.46
C VAL A 66 5.57 -13.52 -1.94
N THR A 67 6.73 -13.15 -1.42
CA THR A 67 8.03 -13.76 -1.75
C THR A 67 8.64 -14.42 -0.50
N PRO A 68 9.63 -15.31 -0.63
CA PRO A 68 10.41 -15.79 0.51
C PRO A 68 11.08 -14.67 1.32
N GLN A 69 11.50 -13.59 0.65
CA GLN A 69 12.18 -12.45 1.24
C GLN A 69 11.23 -11.53 2.00
N GLY A 70 10.01 -11.35 1.51
CA GLY A 70 9.06 -10.40 2.07
C GLY A 70 7.76 -10.21 1.30
N LEU A 71 6.99 -9.24 1.78
CA LEU A 71 5.76 -8.77 1.16
C LEU A 71 6.08 -7.74 0.07
N TYR A 72 5.79 -8.09 -1.18
CA TYR A 72 5.95 -7.21 -2.33
C TYR A 72 4.71 -6.32 -2.48
N LEU A 73 4.89 -5.01 -2.58
CA LEU A 73 3.82 -4.05 -2.86
C LEU A 73 4.20 -3.16 -4.04
N SER A 74 3.26 -2.95 -4.95
CA SER A 74 3.46 -2.00 -6.05
C SER A 74 2.14 -1.38 -6.47
N ILE A 75 2.20 -0.25 -7.16
CA ILE A 75 1.03 0.35 -7.80
C ILE A 75 0.96 -0.12 -9.25
N VAL A 76 -0.26 -0.28 -9.78
CA VAL A 76 -0.50 -0.56 -11.21
C VAL A 76 0.25 0.44 -12.09
N ALA A 77 0.79 -0.05 -13.21
CA ALA A 77 1.78 0.68 -14.02
C ALA A 77 1.34 2.11 -14.40
N VAL A 78 0.06 2.30 -14.75
CA VAL A 78 -0.52 3.59 -15.15
C VAL A 78 -0.49 4.65 -14.03
N PHE A 79 -0.51 4.22 -12.77
CA PHE A 79 -0.51 5.11 -11.59
C PHE A 79 0.79 5.05 -10.78
N ARG A 80 1.84 4.39 -11.28
CA ARG A 80 3.10 4.15 -10.56
C ARG A 80 4.01 5.39 -10.48
N PHE A 81 3.66 6.52 -11.10
CA PHE A 81 4.58 7.66 -11.24
C PHE A 81 5.09 8.20 -9.88
N GLY A 82 6.38 8.00 -9.60
CA GLY A 82 7.02 8.38 -8.33
C GLY A 82 6.68 7.47 -7.14
N LEU A 83 6.10 6.29 -7.38
CA LEU A 83 5.76 5.28 -6.38
C LEU A 83 6.52 3.99 -6.71
N PRO A 84 7.77 3.83 -6.23
CA PRO A 84 8.56 2.64 -6.52
C PRO A 84 7.92 1.40 -5.91
N ALA A 85 8.28 0.23 -6.45
CA ALA A 85 7.87 -1.03 -5.85
C ALA A 85 8.60 -1.22 -4.52
N LEU A 86 7.94 -1.90 -3.59
CA LEU A 86 8.41 -2.14 -2.24
C LEU A 86 8.53 -3.65 -2.02
N LEU A 87 9.57 -4.06 -1.30
CA LEU A 87 9.74 -5.41 -0.77
C LEU A 87 9.99 -5.29 0.73
N ILE A 88 8.93 -5.51 1.52
CA ILE A 88 8.96 -5.39 2.97
C ILE A 88 9.36 -6.74 3.56
N PRO A 89 10.55 -6.88 4.19
CA PRO A 89 10.99 -8.16 4.73
C PRO A 89 10.03 -8.67 5.81
N TRP A 90 9.87 -9.99 5.93
CA TRP A 90 8.98 -10.57 6.94
C TRP A 90 9.36 -10.15 8.37
N GLY A 91 10.66 -10.05 8.68
CA GLY A 91 11.16 -9.58 9.98
C GLY A 91 10.90 -8.10 10.27
N ALA A 92 10.50 -7.30 9.27
CA ALA A 92 10.07 -5.92 9.48
C ALA A 92 8.61 -5.84 9.98
N ILE A 93 7.81 -6.88 9.78
CA ILE A 93 6.42 -6.97 10.24
C ILE A 93 6.46 -7.47 11.69
N ARG A 94 6.01 -6.63 12.61
CA ARG A 94 6.03 -6.92 14.06
C ARG A 94 4.78 -7.62 14.54
N ARG A 95 3.64 -7.29 13.94
CA ARG A 95 2.33 -7.77 14.38
C ARG A 95 1.34 -7.72 13.24
N ILE A 96 0.40 -8.66 13.27
CA ILE A 96 -0.78 -8.67 12.42
C ILE A 96 -2.03 -8.64 13.30
N GLU A 97 -3.03 -7.86 12.92
CA GLU A 97 -4.32 -7.80 13.60
C GLU A 97 -5.47 -7.87 12.59
N PRO A 98 -6.56 -8.56 12.90
CA PRO A 98 -7.80 -8.41 12.15
C PRO A 98 -8.27 -6.94 12.14
N ALA A 99 -8.58 -6.41 10.97
CA ALA A 99 -9.10 -5.06 10.76
C ALA A 99 -10.54 -5.10 10.21
N ASN A 100 -11.27 -6.15 10.55
CA ASN A 100 -12.49 -6.58 9.86
C ASN A 100 -13.60 -5.52 9.83
N GLN A 101 -14.31 -5.50 8.70
CA GLN A 101 -15.69 -5.06 8.59
C GLN A 101 -16.59 -6.29 8.35
N LEU A 102 -17.88 -6.18 8.64
CA LEU A 102 -18.89 -7.26 8.65
C LEU A 102 -18.87 -8.28 7.48
N PHE A 103 -18.31 -7.95 6.32
CA PHE A 103 -18.35 -8.80 5.12
C PHE A 103 -17.00 -9.08 4.44
N VAL A 104 -15.93 -8.37 4.81
CA VAL A 104 -14.60 -8.53 4.17
C VAL A 104 -13.53 -8.64 5.25
N GLN A 105 -12.85 -9.78 5.26
CA GLN A 105 -11.73 -10.01 6.18
C GLN A 105 -10.51 -9.24 5.70
N ARG A 106 -9.97 -8.42 6.60
CA ARG A 106 -8.78 -7.61 6.34
C ARG A 106 -7.82 -7.77 7.50
N PHE A 107 -6.54 -7.67 7.21
CA PHE A 107 -5.50 -7.66 8.22
C PHE A 107 -4.73 -6.36 8.16
N ARG A 108 -4.48 -5.79 9.34
CA ARG A 108 -3.56 -4.69 9.55
C ARG A 108 -2.20 -5.26 9.93
N LEU A 109 -1.18 -4.81 9.21
CA LEU A 109 0.22 -5.13 9.45
C LEU A 109 0.87 -3.92 10.12
N TYR A 110 1.56 -4.18 11.23
CA TYR A 110 2.37 -3.20 11.94
C TYR A 110 3.83 -3.43 11.59
N LEU A 111 4.48 -2.39 11.08
CA LEU A 111 5.89 -2.42 10.74
C LEU A 111 6.74 -1.91 11.90
N ALA A 112 7.98 -2.38 11.98
CA ALA A 112 8.95 -1.88 12.95
C ALA A 112 9.34 -0.43 12.65
N LYS A 113 9.58 -0.13 11.38
CA LYS A 113 9.88 1.19 10.82
C LYS A 113 9.49 1.20 9.33
N PRO A 114 9.08 2.33 8.74
CA PRO A 114 8.47 3.46 9.42
C PRO A 114 7.14 3.03 10.08
N ASP A 115 6.56 3.85 10.96
CA ASP A 115 5.23 3.58 11.55
C ASP A 115 4.11 3.86 10.53
N VAL A 116 4.11 3.05 9.47
CA VAL A 116 3.13 3.12 8.38
C VAL A 116 2.27 1.88 8.47
N LYS A 117 0.96 2.11 8.62
CA LYS A 117 -0.05 1.06 8.73
C LYS A 117 -0.36 0.51 7.34
N ILE A 118 -0.27 -0.80 7.17
CA ILE A 118 -0.67 -1.45 5.93
C ILE A 118 -1.89 -2.29 6.23
N ILE A 119 -2.98 -2.12 5.47
CA ILE A 119 -4.21 -2.91 5.64
C ILE A 119 -4.53 -3.57 4.31
N LEU A 120 -4.55 -4.90 4.28
CA LEU A 120 -4.79 -5.69 3.08
C LEU A 120 -5.91 -6.71 3.31
N ARG A 121 -6.52 -7.17 2.22
CA ARG A 121 -7.49 -8.27 2.27
C ARG A 121 -6.81 -9.57 2.66
N LYS A 122 -7.55 -10.44 3.34
CA LYS A 122 -7.10 -11.79 3.69
C LYS A 122 -6.58 -12.56 2.47
N GLU A 123 -7.36 -12.55 1.39
CA GLU A 123 -7.05 -13.30 0.16
C GLU A 123 -5.67 -12.95 -0.40
N ALA A 124 -5.30 -11.67 -0.43
CA ALA A 124 -4.01 -11.21 -0.93
C ALA A 124 -2.83 -11.58 -0.01
N LEU A 125 -3.10 -11.76 1.29
CA LEU A 125 -2.11 -12.14 2.28
C LEU A 125 -2.04 -13.65 2.52
N GLU A 126 -3.00 -14.45 2.08
CA GLU A 126 -3.08 -15.88 2.39
C GLU A 126 -1.76 -16.63 2.11
N PRO A 127 -1.04 -16.37 0.99
CA PRO A 127 0.26 -17.01 0.75
C PRO A 127 1.35 -16.64 1.76
N ALA A 128 1.21 -15.49 2.44
CA ALA A 128 2.14 -15.01 3.48
C ALA A 128 2.01 -15.77 4.80
N ARG A 129 0.94 -16.55 4.99
CA ARG A 129 0.63 -17.23 6.24
C ARG A 129 1.79 -18.08 6.76
N LYS A 130 2.41 -18.86 5.87
CA LYS A 130 3.56 -19.71 6.23
C LYS A 130 4.79 -18.92 6.71
N TYR A 131 5.01 -17.73 6.15
CA TYR A 131 6.16 -16.89 6.52
C TYR A 131 5.91 -16.16 7.84
N LEU A 132 4.69 -15.66 8.05
CA LEU A 132 4.28 -15.04 9.31
C LEU A 132 4.30 -16.05 10.47
N ALA A 133 3.80 -17.26 10.24
CA ALA A 133 3.86 -18.34 11.23
C ALA A 133 5.32 -18.70 11.60
N ALA A 134 6.24 -18.69 10.63
CA ALA A 134 7.67 -18.92 10.89
C ALA A 134 8.32 -17.81 11.73
N GLN A 135 7.73 -16.61 11.76
CA GLN A 135 8.16 -15.50 12.65
C GLN A 135 7.49 -15.57 14.04
N GLY A 136 6.71 -16.61 14.33
CA GLY A 136 5.91 -16.69 15.56
C GLY A 136 4.74 -15.71 15.58
N ILE A 137 4.36 -15.15 14.43
CA ILE A 137 3.21 -14.26 14.31
C ILE A 137 1.99 -15.14 14.04
N GLU A 138 1.18 -15.34 15.07
CA GLU A 138 -0.06 -16.10 14.94
C GLU A 138 -1.09 -15.30 14.13
N TRP A 139 -1.63 -15.99 13.13
CA TRP A 139 -2.74 -15.54 12.32
C TRP A 139 -4.01 -16.17 12.93
N ILE A 140 -4.82 -15.36 13.62
CA ILE A 140 -6.10 -15.79 14.23
C ILE A 140 -7.07 -16.30 13.16
#